data_AF-A0A7V5BNW3-F1
#
_entry.id   AF-A0A7V5BNW3-F1
#
_cell.length_a   1.000
_cell.length_b   1.000
_cell.length_c   1.000
_cell.angle_alpha   90.00
_cell.angle_beta   90.00
_cell.angle_gamma   90.00
#
_symmetry.space_group_name_H-M   'P 1'
#
loop_
_entity.id
_entity.type
_entity.pdbx_description
1 polymer ?
#
loop_
_entity_poly.entity_id
_entity_poly.type
_entity_poly.pdbx_seq_one_letter_code
_entity_poly.pdbx_strand_id
1 'polypeptide(L)'
;MPVERRGNFPFHTLRPYLESQGWDVLTDDTLIATREDAAGMFRLKVDKGGRVHLQRTFASKPIRAETVVIDDRTYATSTNTFTVMDVATQLENAREFPHVFERMMELMTGPTYHE
;
A
#
# COMPACT_ATOMS: atom_id res chain seq x y z
N MET A 1 31.58 -18.35 2.82
CA MET A 1 30.28 -18.66 2.21
C MET A 1 30.04 -17.58 1.16
N PRO A 2 30.03 -17.88 -0.15
CA PRO A 2 29.74 -16.86 -1.14
C PRO A 2 28.28 -16.45 -1.00
N VAL A 3 28.02 -15.14 -0.92
CA VAL A 3 26.67 -14.59 -1.04
C VAL A 3 26.23 -14.88 -2.46
N GLU A 4 25.43 -15.94 -2.66
CA GLU A 4 24.76 -16.18 -3.92
C GLU A 4 24.08 -14.88 -4.32
N ARG A 5 24.47 -14.32 -5.48
CA ARG A 5 23.75 -13.21 -6.09
C ARG A 5 22.34 -13.72 -6.31
N ARG A 6 21.42 -13.38 -5.39
CA ARG A 6 19.99 -13.65 -5.51
C ARG A 6 19.59 -13.20 -6.92
N GLY A 7 19.16 -14.16 -7.73
CA GLY A 7 18.74 -13.90 -9.10
C GLY A 7 17.72 -12.77 -9.13
N ASN A 8 17.77 -11.96 -10.18
CA ASN A 8 16.85 -10.85 -10.40
C ASN A 8 15.40 -11.37 -10.28
N PHE A 9 14.71 -11.04 -9.18
CA PHE A 9 13.36 -11.55 -8.93
C PHE A 9 12.47 -11.08 -10.08
N PRO A 10 11.70 -11.97 -10.74
CA PRO A 10 10.98 -11.63 -11.97
C PRO A 10 9.69 -10.85 -11.66
N PHE A 11 9.79 -9.70 -10.98
CA PHE A 11 8.64 -8.91 -10.53
C PHE A 11 7.69 -8.52 -11.66
N HIS A 12 8.18 -8.43 -12.91
CA HIS A 12 7.37 -8.17 -14.10
C HIS A 12 6.28 -9.22 -14.32
N THR A 13 6.45 -10.46 -13.84
CA THR A 13 5.43 -11.51 -13.96
C THR A 13 4.24 -11.31 -13.02
N LEU A 14 4.35 -10.39 -12.05
CA LEU A 14 3.27 -10.09 -11.11
C LEU A 14 2.26 -9.09 -11.66
N ARG A 15 2.64 -8.31 -12.69
CA ARG A 15 1.80 -7.26 -13.29
C ARG A 15 0.42 -7.79 -13.73
N PRO A 16 0.30 -8.89 -14.51
CA PRO A 16 -1.02 -9.34 -14.98
C PRO A 16 -1.96 -9.72 -13.83
N TYR A 17 -1.41 -10.31 -12.76
CA TYR A 17 -2.19 -10.62 -11.57
C TYR A 17 -2.69 -9.33 -10.90
N LEU A 18 -1.82 -8.35 -10.68
CA LEU A 18 -2.20 -7.09 -10.03
C LEU A 18 -3.23 -6.28 -10.82
N GLU A 19 -3.06 -6.17 -12.13
CA GLU A 19 -4.02 -5.50 -13.02
C GLU A 19 -5.38 -6.23 -12.99
N SER A 20 -5.39 -7.57 -12.94
CA SER A 20 -6.64 -8.34 -12.80
C SER A 20 -7.37 -8.10 -11.47
N GLN A 21 -6.64 -7.67 -10.44
CA GLN A 21 -7.17 -7.32 -9.12
C GLN A 21 -7.51 -5.81 -8.99
N GLY A 22 -7.45 -5.06 -10.10
CA GLY A 22 -7.80 -3.63 -10.16
C GLY A 22 -6.71 -2.69 -9.66
N TRP A 23 -5.44 -3.11 -9.63
CA TRP A 23 -4.33 -2.25 -9.24
C TRP A 23 -3.74 -1.52 -10.45
N ASP A 24 -3.39 -0.24 -10.29
CA ASP A 24 -2.62 0.52 -11.28
C ASP A 24 -1.12 0.31 -11.06
N VAL A 25 -0.39 -0.19 -12.07
CA VAL A 25 1.00 -0.67 -11.94
C VAL A 25 1.99 0.22 -12.72
N LEU A 26 2.80 0.99 -11.99
CA LEU A 26 3.92 1.79 -12.48
C LEU A 26 5.22 0.98 -12.44
N THR A 27 6.09 1.10 -13.44
CA THR A 27 7.37 0.37 -13.51
C THR A 27 8.59 1.27 -13.62
N ASP A 28 9.54 1.03 -12.71
CA ASP A 28 10.99 1.20 -12.85
C ASP A 28 11.65 -0.07 -12.26
N ASP A 29 12.87 -0.02 -11.71
CA ASP A 29 13.57 -1.11 -10.99
C ASP A 29 12.80 -1.73 -9.80
N THR A 30 11.54 -1.37 -9.65
CA THR A 30 10.57 -1.76 -8.64
C THR A 30 9.18 -1.72 -9.28
N LEU A 31 8.37 -2.73 -9.01
CA LEU A 31 6.93 -2.68 -9.29
C LEU A 31 6.25 -1.84 -8.23
N ILE A 32 5.53 -0.79 -8.64
CA ILE A 32 4.69 -0.01 -7.74
C ILE A 32 3.26 -0.18 -8.20
N ALA A 33 2.37 -0.58 -7.29
CA ALA A 33 0.95 -0.64 -7.59
C ALA A 33 0.14 0.18 -6.59
N THR A 34 -0.92 0.84 -7.04
CA THR A 34 -1.85 1.56 -6.16
C THR A 34 -3.29 1.12 -6.38
N ARG A 35 -4.06 1.08 -5.30
CA ARG A 35 -5.50 0.83 -5.34
C ARG A 35 -6.18 1.70 -4.29
N GLU A 36 -7.30 2.29 -4.65
CA GLU A 36 -8.15 3.02 -3.71
C GLU A 36 -9.51 2.32 -3.62
N ASP A 37 -9.97 2.08 -2.40
CA ASP A 37 -11.30 1.54 -2.14
C ASP A 37 -11.87 2.12 -0.82
N ALA A 38 -13.04 1.65 -0.40
CA ALA A 38 -13.70 2.15 0.82
C ALA A 38 -12.85 1.94 2.10
N ALA A 39 -11.90 1.02 2.10
CA ALA A 39 -10.98 0.80 3.21
C ALA A 39 -9.77 1.76 3.19
N GLY A 40 -9.61 2.58 2.15
CA GLY A 40 -8.56 3.59 2.03
C GLY A 40 -7.67 3.37 0.80
N MET A 41 -6.51 4.02 0.83
CA MET A 41 -5.52 3.96 -0.25
C MET A 41 -4.46 2.93 0.07
N PHE A 42 -4.26 1.98 -0.85
CA PHE A 42 -3.22 0.98 -0.78
C PHE A 42 -2.09 1.29 -1.75
N ARG A 43 -0.88 1.01 -1.32
CA ARG A 43 0.33 1.06 -2.15
C ARG A 43 1.13 -0.21 -1.95
N LEU A 44 1.34 -0.94 -3.04
CA LEU A 44 2.20 -2.11 -3.11
C LEU A 44 3.52 -1.71 -3.76
N LYS A 45 4.64 -2.21 -3.23
CA LYS A 45 5.97 -2.05 -3.80
C LYS A 45 6.68 -3.40 -3.79
N VAL A 46 7.17 -3.86 -4.95
CA VAL A 46 7.98 -5.08 -5.06
C VAL A 46 9.32 -4.75 -5.70
N ASP A 47 10.43 -4.98 -4.99
CA ASP A 47 11.77 -4.72 -5.53
C ASP A 47 12.38 -5.94 -6.26
N LYS A 48 13.50 -5.71 -6.97
CA LYS A 48 14.29 -6.75 -7.66
C LYS A 48 14.84 -7.84 -6.74
N GLY A 49 14.91 -7.58 -5.44
CA GLY A 49 15.33 -8.55 -4.44
C GLY A 49 14.21 -9.47 -3.99
N GLY A 50 12.97 -9.24 -4.42
CA GLY A 50 11.77 -9.98 -4.00
C GLY A 50 11.13 -9.46 -2.73
N ARG A 51 11.56 -8.29 -2.22
CA ARG A 51 10.93 -7.67 -1.05
C ARG A 51 9.62 -7.03 -1.48
N VAL A 52 8.56 -7.38 -0.75
CA VAL A 52 7.20 -6.88 -0.95
C VAL A 52 6.84 -5.99 0.23
N HIS A 53 6.46 -4.76 -0.05
CA HIS A 53 5.84 -3.84 0.91
C HIS A 53 4.43 -3.55 0.46
N LEU A 54 3.48 -3.77 1.36
CA LEU A 54 2.12 -3.30 1.21
C LEU A 54 1.93 -2.21 2.26
N GLN A 55 1.36 -1.08 1.87
CA GLN A 55 1.00 0.02 2.75
C GLN A 55 -0.49 0.31 2.57
N ARG A 56 -1.22 0.55 3.67
CA ARG A 56 -2.59 1.04 3.67
C ARG A 56 -2.64 2.38 4.41
N THR A 57 -3.23 3.38 3.78
CA THR A 57 -3.50 4.70 4.37
C THR A 57 -5.00 4.92 4.44
N PHE A 58 -5.54 5.17 5.62
CA PHE A 58 -6.99 5.35 5.81
C PHE A 58 -7.28 6.44 6.83
N ALA A 59 -8.43 7.10 6.68
CA ALA A 59 -8.87 8.12 7.64
C ALA A 59 -9.16 7.45 8.99
N SER A 60 -8.51 7.94 10.05
CA SER A 60 -8.69 7.41 11.41
C SER A 60 -9.63 8.26 12.26
N LYS A 61 -9.97 9.46 11.79
CA LYS A 61 -10.98 10.34 12.41
C LYS A 61 -11.84 11.00 11.33
N PRO A 62 -13.09 11.36 11.66
CA PRO A 62 -13.91 12.21 10.80
C PRO A 62 -13.20 13.52 10.49
N ILE A 63 -13.43 14.03 9.29
CA ILE A 63 -12.98 15.36 8.87
C ILE A 63 -13.55 16.38 9.86
N ARG A 64 -12.67 17.12 10.56
CA ARG A 64 -13.09 18.28 11.35
C ARG A 64 -12.97 19.51 10.49
N ALA A 65 -14.08 20.14 10.17
CA ALA A 65 -14.10 21.42 9.47
C ALA A 65 -14.36 22.55 10.47
N GLU A 66 -13.54 23.59 10.40
CA GLU A 66 -13.67 24.80 11.20
C GLU A 66 -13.63 26.01 10.30
N THR A 67 -14.54 26.95 10.56
CA THR A 67 -14.59 28.22 9.87
C THR A 67 -13.82 29.25 10.68
N VAL A 68 -12.80 29.84 10.08
CA VAL A 68 -12.00 30.91 10.70
C VAL A 68 -12.35 32.21 10.00
N VAL A 69 -12.66 33.25 10.76
CA VAL A 69 -12.91 34.60 10.23
C VAL A 69 -11.73 35.50 10.59
N ILE A 70 -11.11 36.12 9.58
CA ILE A 70 -10.00 37.07 9.75
C ILE A 70 -10.29 38.26 8.83
N ASP A 71 -10.33 39.47 9.39
CA ASP A 71 -10.57 40.73 8.65
C ASP A 71 -11.77 40.66 7.68
N ASP A 72 -12.94 40.27 8.18
CA ASP A 72 -14.18 40.08 7.42
C ASP A 72 -14.12 39.06 6.27
N ARG A 73 -13.06 38.22 6.23
CA ARG A 73 -12.95 37.09 5.30
C ARG A 73 -13.12 35.77 6.03
N THR A 74 -13.94 34.92 5.43
CA THR A 74 -14.27 33.59 5.94
C THR A 74 -13.39 32.54 5.25
N TYR A 75 -12.66 31.76 6.04
CA TYR A 75 -11.82 30.65 5.60
C TYR A 75 -12.39 29.34 6.12
N ALA A 76 -12.59 28.38 5.23
CA ALA A 76 -12.89 27.00 5.63
C ALA A 76 -11.57 26.25 5.81
N THR A 77 -11.33 25.74 7.01
CA THR A 77 -10.20 24.87 7.32
C THR A 77 -10.73 23.47 7.58
N SER A 78 -10.05 22.44 7.09
CA SER A 78 -10.38 21.06 7.40
C SER A 78 -9.15 20.31 7.89
N THR A 79 -9.33 19.54 8.95
CA THR A 79 -8.30 18.68 9.52
C THR A 79 -8.69 17.23 9.30
N ASN A 80 -7.81 16.49 8.62
CA ASN A 80 -7.95 15.06 8.38
C ASN A 80 -6.86 14.33 9.17
N THR A 81 -7.22 13.26 9.89
CA THR A 81 -6.24 12.36 10.52
C THR A 81 -6.23 11.05 9.77
N PHE A 82 -5.04 10.58 9.38
CA PHE A 82 -4.85 9.31 8.70
C PHE A 82 -3.99 8.37 9.54
N THR A 83 -4.30 7.08 9.48
CA THR A 83 -3.44 6.00 9.94
C THR A 83 -2.76 5.37 8.75
N VAL A 84 -1.47 5.09 8.89
CA VAL A 84 -0.67 4.36 7.91
C VAL A 84 -0.25 3.03 8.52
N MET A 85 -0.62 1.93 7.88
CA MET A 85 -0.16 0.58 8.20
C MET A 85 0.80 0.10 7.11
N ASP A 86 1.91 -0.50 7.50
CA ASP A 86 2.87 -1.12 6.59
C ASP A 86 3.07 -2.58 6.98
N VAL A 87 3.02 -3.47 5.99
CA VAL A 87 3.37 -4.88 6.13
C VAL A 87 4.40 -5.19 5.07
N ALA A 88 5.52 -5.76 5.49
CA ALA A 88 6.62 -6.09 4.61
C ALA A 88 7.01 -7.56 4.76
N THR A 89 7.40 -8.17 3.65
CA THR A 89 7.91 -9.54 3.63
C THR A 89 8.90 -9.73 2.48
N GLN A 90 9.56 -10.88 2.48
CA GLN A 90 10.55 -11.26 1.47
C GLN A 90 10.05 -12.53 0.77
N LEU A 91 9.86 -12.45 -0.54
CA LEU A 91 9.56 -13.63 -1.36
C LEU A 91 10.84 -14.36 -1.73
N GLU A 92 10.75 -15.69 -1.72
CA GLU A 92 11.81 -16.55 -2.27
C GLU A 92 11.44 -17.00 -3.70
N ASN A 93 10.14 -17.17 -3.99
CA ASN A 93 9.66 -17.49 -5.33
C ASN A 93 8.48 -16.61 -5.76
N ALA A 94 8.47 -16.16 -7.02
CA ALA A 94 7.40 -15.30 -7.53
C ALA A 94 6.02 -15.95 -7.52
N ARG A 95 5.94 -17.29 -7.62
CA ARG A 95 4.68 -18.06 -7.53
C ARG A 95 4.00 -17.96 -6.16
N GLU A 96 4.74 -17.60 -5.11
CA GLU A 96 4.20 -17.44 -3.76
C GLU A 96 3.44 -16.13 -3.61
N PHE A 97 3.67 -15.18 -4.52
CA PHE A 97 3.14 -13.82 -4.42
C PHE A 97 1.62 -13.78 -4.23
N PRO A 98 0.76 -14.51 -4.99
CA PRO A 98 -0.68 -14.43 -4.80
C PRO A 98 -1.11 -14.77 -3.37
N HIS A 99 -0.61 -15.88 -2.81
CA HIS A 99 -0.96 -16.33 -1.46
C HIS A 99 -0.41 -15.38 -0.37
N VAL A 100 0.83 -14.90 -0.54
CA VAL A 100 1.44 -13.96 0.40
C VAL A 100 0.71 -12.62 0.36
N PHE A 101 0.37 -12.13 -0.83
CA PHE A 101 -0.36 -10.89 -1.04
C PHE A 101 -1.77 -10.95 -0.44
N GLU A 102 -2.51 -12.03 -0.67
CA GLU A 102 -3.82 -12.26 -0.02
C GLU A 102 -3.71 -12.18 1.49
N ARG A 103 -2.70 -12.85 2.08
CA ARG A 103 -2.49 -12.80 3.53
C ARG A 103 -2.12 -11.41 4.03
N MET A 104 -1.29 -10.67 3.30
CA MET A 104 -0.96 -9.28 3.63
C MET A 104 -2.19 -8.38 3.56
N MET A 105 -3.05 -8.57 2.56
CA MET A 105 -4.32 -7.86 2.43
C MET A 105 -5.24 -8.15 3.61
N GLU A 106 -5.38 -9.41 4.03
CA GLU A 106 -6.16 -9.80 5.22
C GLU A 106 -5.64 -9.13 6.50
N LEU A 107 -4.32 -9.04 6.69
CA LEU A 107 -3.73 -8.34 7.84
C LEU A 107 -4.04 -6.84 7.82
N MET A 108 -4.19 -6.26 6.62
CA MET A 108 -4.47 -4.84 6.46
C MET A 108 -5.95 -4.48 6.53
N THR A 109 -6.86 -5.40 6.20
CA THR A 109 -8.31 -5.15 6.15
C THR A 109 -9.10 -5.89 7.22
N GLY A 110 -8.48 -6.87 7.89
CA GLY A 110 -9.07 -7.63 8.97
C GLY A 110 -9.36 -6.77 10.21
N PRO A 111 -10.14 -7.29 11.17
CA PRO A 111 -10.66 -6.53 12.33
C PRO A 111 -9.58 -6.17 13.38
N THR A 112 -8.30 -6.23 13.04
CA THR A 112 -7.22 -6.05 14.01
C THR A 112 -6.82 -4.58 14.10
N TYR A 113 -6.89 -4.06 15.32
CA TYR A 113 -6.57 -2.70 15.77
C TYR A 113 -7.71 -1.67 15.72
N HIS A 114 -8.85 -2.04 16.32
CA HIS A 114 -9.58 -1.10 17.18
C HIS A 114 -9.16 -1.37 18.64
N GLU A 115 -8.04 -0.81 19.07
CA GLU A 115 -7.77 -0.57 20.50
C GLU A 115 -7.72 0.94 20.75
#